data_AF-A0A7W8KM32-F1
#
_entry.id   AF-A0A7W8KM32-F1
#
_cell.length_a   1.000
_cell.length_b   1.000
_cell.length_c   1.000
_cell.angle_alpha   90.00
_cell.angle_beta   90.00
_cell.angle_gamma   90.00
#
_symmetry.space_group_name_H-M   'P 1'
#
loop_
_entity.id
_entity.type
_entity.pdbx_description
1 polymer ?
#
loop_
_entity_poly.entity_id
_entity_poly.type
_entity_poly.pdbx_seq_one_letter_code
_entity_poly.pdbx_strand_id
1 'polypeptide(L)' 'MARKSITQGSRQDPGFIRDPDGFINVPVSKETREQLHALKVSMQVASQAEVIEKAIAIVSAIDAAVRK' A
#
# COMPACT_ATOMS: atom_id res chain seq x y z
N MET A 1 -34.66 -12.12 30.93
CA MET A 1 -34.29 -13.31 30.12
C MET A 1 -33.84 -12.78 28.76
N ALA A 2 -32.69 -13.04 28.15
CA ALA A 2 -31.53 -13.87 28.45
C ALA A 2 -30.36 -13.45 27.52
N ARG A 3 -29.14 -13.49 28.08
CA ARG A 3 -27.83 -13.80 27.49
C ARG A 3 -27.31 -12.96 26.30
N LYS A 4 -26.40 -12.04 26.62
CA LYS A 4 -25.31 -11.63 25.72
C LYS A 4 -24.14 -12.61 25.95
N SER A 5 -23.97 -13.57 25.06
CA SER A 5 -22.86 -14.51 25.08
C SER A 5 -21.59 -13.85 24.56
N ILE A 6 -20.53 -13.99 25.35
CA ILE A 6 -19.15 -13.61 25.03
C ILE A 6 -18.58 -14.70 24.12
N THR A 7 -18.02 -14.31 22.99
CA THR A 7 -17.05 -15.09 22.20
C THR A 7 -16.32 -14.08 21.32
N GLN A 8 -15.02 -14.09 21.09
CA GLN A 8 -13.87 -14.84 21.57
C GLN A 8 -12.74 -14.22 20.75
N GLY A 9 -11.60 -13.91 21.36
CA GLY A 9 -10.48 -13.31 20.65
C GLY A 9 -10.09 -14.16 19.44
N SER A 10 -10.11 -13.54 18.25
CA SER A 10 -9.49 -14.08 17.05
C SER A 10 -8.31 -13.18 16.72
N ARG A 11 -7.13 -13.80 16.75
CA ARG A 11 -5.82 -13.36 16.25
C ARG A 11 -5.90 -12.09 15.38
N GLN A 12 -5.11 -11.10 15.74
CA GLN A 12 -4.77 -9.98 14.85
C GLN A 12 -4.07 -10.55 13.62
N ASP A 13 -4.84 -10.94 12.61
CA ASP A 13 -4.35 -10.97 11.24
C ASP A 13 -3.92 -9.53 10.93
N PRO A 14 -2.69 -9.27 10.47
CA PRO A 14 -2.34 -7.96 9.94
C PRO A 14 -3.36 -7.69 8.84
N GLY A 15 -4.28 -6.77 9.08
CA GLY A 15 -5.55 -6.63 8.36
C GLY A 15 -5.39 -6.24 6.90
N PHE A 16 -4.86 -7.15 6.09
CA PHE A 16 -4.83 -7.06 4.65
C PHE A 16 -6.26 -7.30 4.15
N ILE A 17 -7.04 -6.23 4.12
CA ILE A 17 -8.30 -6.22 3.39
C ILE A 17 -7.90 -6.32 1.91
N ARG A 18 -8.18 -7.47 1.30
CA ARG A 18 -8.04 -7.66 -0.15
C ARG A 18 -9.27 -7.04 -0.79
N ASP A 19 -9.08 -5.90 -1.45
CA ASP A 19 -10.12 -5.33 -2.30
C ASP A 19 -10.36 -6.26 -3.51
N PRO A 20 -11.60 -6.36 -4.05
CA PRO A 20 -11.93 -7.23 -5.18
C PRO A 20 -11.09 -6.96 -6.44
N ASP A 21 -10.57 -5.74 -6.57
CA ASP A 21 -9.71 -5.30 -7.67
C ASP A 21 -8.22 -5.67 -7.47
N GLY A 22 -7.89 -6.43 -6.40
CA GLY A 22 -6.52 -6.86 -6.11
C GLY A 22 -5.67 -5.84 -5.37
N PHE A 23 -6.25 -4.72 -4.91
CA PHE A 23 -5.54 -3.78 -4.04
C PHE A 23 -5.30 -4.40 -2.67
N ILE A 24 -4.02 -4.53 -2.31
CA ILE A 24 -3.61 -4.82 -0.93
C ILE A 24 -3.52 -3.47 -0.23
N ASN A 25 -4.36 -3.26 0.78
CA ASN A 25 -4.26 -2.07 1.61
C ASN A 25 -3.02 -2.20 2.50
N VAL A 26 -1.88 -1.72 2.01
CA VAL A 26 -0.61 -1.76 2.76
C VAL A 26 -0.59 -0.58 3.72
N PRO A 27 -0.56 -0.81 5.05
CA PRO A 27 -0.43 0.28 6.00
C PRO A 27 0.94 0.93 5.83
N VAL A 28 0.94 2.21 5.49
CA VAL A 28 2.13 3.05 5.40
C VAL A 28 2.08 4.14 6.48
N SER A 29 3.24 4.65 6.87
CA SER A 29 3.32 5.75 7.82
C SER A 29 2.67 7.02 7.26
N LYS A 30 2.30 7.95 8.15
CA LYS A 30 1.78 9.26 7.75
C LYS A 30 2.77 10.02 6.87
N GLU A 31 4.05 9.98 7.24
CA GLU A 31 5.14 10.60 6.50
C GLU A 31 5.23 10.03 5.07
N THR A 32 5.18 8.71 4.92
CA THR A 32 5.20 8.07 3.59
C THR A 32 4.02 8.50 2.72
N ARG A 33 2.82 8.68 3.30
CA ARG A 33 1.65 9.19 2.55
C ARG A 33 1.85 10.64 2.09
N GLU A 34 2.40 11.49 2.94
CA GLU A 34 2.68 12.89 2.61
C GLU A 34 3.75 12.99 1.51
N GLN A 35 4.82 12.21 1.63
CA GLN A 35 5.86 12.11 0.60
C GLN A 35 5.29 11.60 -0.73
N LEU A 36 4.44 10.57 -0.71
CA LEU A 36 3.81 10.02 -1.92
C LEU A 36 2.88 11.06 -2.58
N HIS A 37 2.18 11.86 -1.78
CA HIS A 37 1.38 12.97 -2.28
C HIS A 37 2.26 14.06 -2.93
N ALA A 38 3.35 14.45 -2.27
CA ALA A 38 4.29 15.43 -2.81
C ALA A 38 4.91 14.95 -4.13
N LEU A 39 5.33 13.68 -4.19
CA LEU A 39 5.86 13.06 -5.41
C LEU A 39 4.85 13.05 -6.55
N LYS A 40 3.57 12.78 -6.26
CA LYS A 40 2.49 12.86 -7.28
C LYS A 40 2.46 14.24 -7.95
N VAL A 41 2.55 15.30 -7.14
CA VAL A 41 2.56 16.70 -7.63
C VAL A 41 3.82 16.98 -8.42
N SER A 42 4.99 16.63 -7.88
CA SER A 42 6.29 16.86 -8.55
C SER A 42 6.42 16.12 -9.88
N MET A 43 5.89 14.89 -9.96
CA MET A 43 5.89 14.06 -11.17
C MET A 43 4.77 14.43 -12.15
N GLN A 44 3.84 15.32 -11.76
CA GLN A 44 2.68 15.72 -12.56
C GLN A 44 1.81 14.54 -13.03
N VAL A 45 1.60 13.57 -12.15
CA VAL A 45 0.84 12.34 -12.46
C VAL A 45 -0.55 12.37 -11.83
N ALA A 46 -1.47 11.59 -12.38
CA ALA A 46 -2.88 11.67 -12.01
C ALA A 46 -3.16 11.06 -10.63
N SER A 47 -2.38 10.05 -10.23
CA SER A 47 -2.65 9.29 -8.99
C SER A 47 -1.37 8.89 -8.25
N GLN A 48 -1.52 8.58 -6.97
CA GLN A 48 -0.44 8.01 -6.15
C GLN A 48 -0.06 6.60 -6.63
N ALA A 49 -1.01 5.85 -7.19
CA ALA A 49 -0.73 4.53 -7.79
C ALA A 49 0.24 4.66 -8.97
N GLU A 50 0.03 5.66 -9.83
CA GLU A 50 0.91 5.95 -10.97
C GLU A 50 2.34 6.32 -10.53
N VAL A 51 2.49 7.01 -9.40
CA VAL A 51 3.82 7.27 -8.80
C VAL A 51 4.51 5.95 -8.47
N ILE A 52 3.79 5.02 -7.83
CA ILE A 52 4.33 3.70 -7.43
C ILE A 52 4.74 2.90 -8.67
N GLU A 53 3.88 2.83 -9.69
CA GLU A 53 4.19 2.10 -10.93
C GLU A 53 5.46 2.63 -11.60
N LYS A 54 5.60 3.96 -11.73
CA LYS A 54 6.79 4.59 -12.29
C LYS A 54 8.02 4.34 -11.42
N ALA A 55 7.91 4.43 -10.09
CA ALA A 55 9.01 4.16 -9.18
C ALA A 55 9.50 2.71 -9.31
N ILE A 56 8.59 1.73 -9.38
CA ILE A 56 8.94 0.31 -9.57
C ILE A 56 9.62 0.10 -10.93
N ALA A 57 9.12 0.73 -12.00
CA ALA A 57 9.74 0.63 -13.32
C ALA A 57 11.19 1.17 -13.30
N ILE A 58 11.43 2.31 -12.66
CA ILE A 58 12.76 2.91 -12.51
C ILE A 58 13.69 1.99 -11.72
N VAL A 59 13.26 1.52 -10.53
CA VAL A 59 14.07 0.64 -9.69
C VAL A 59 14.38 -0.68 -10.39
N SER A 60 13.40 -1.24 -11.11
CA SER A 60 13.59 -2.48 -11.89
C SER A 60 14.59 -2.29 -13.03
N ALA A 61 14.55 -1.14 -13.72
CA ALA A 61 15.51 -0.82 -14.76
C ALA A 61 16.93 -0.65 -14.21
N ILE A 62 17.07 -0.03 -13.03
CA ILE A 62 18.36 0.09 -12.34
C ILE A 62 18.88 -1.29 -11.93
N ASP A 63 18.06 -2.13 -11.30
CA ASP A 63 18.45 -3.49 -10.90
C ASP A 63 18.89 -4.33 -12.11
N ALA A 64 18.13 -4.25 -13.22
CA ALA A 64 18.48 -4.93 -14.45
C ALA A 64 19.79 -4.41 -15.08
N ALA A 65 20.11 -3.12 -14.91
CA ALA A 65 21.36 -2.53 -15.40
C ALA A 65 22.57 -2.94 -14.54
N VAL A 66 22.38 -3.09 -13.23
CA VAL A 66 23.45 -3.46 -12.28
C VAL A 66 23.78 -4.96 -12.33
N ARG A 67 22.81 -5.81 -12.69
CA ARG A 67 23.02 -7.27 -12.82
C ARG A 67 23.71 -7.71 -14.13
N LYS A 68 23.91 -6.80 -15.08
CA LYS A 68 24.66 -7.05 -16.32
C LYS A 68 26.14 -6.83 -16.11
#